data_AF-A0A2A4VCU6-F1
#
_entry.id   AF-A0A2A4VCU6-F1
#
_cell.length_a   1.000
_cell.length_b   1.000
_cell.length_c   1.000
_cell.angle_alpha   90.00
_cell.angle_beta   90.00
_cell.angle_gamma   90.00
#
_symmetry.space_group_name_H-M   'P 1'
#
loop_
_entity.id
_entity.type
_entity.pdbx_description
1 polymer ?
#
loop_
_entity_poly.entity_id
_entity_poly.type
_entity_poly.pdbx_seq_one_letter_code
_entity_poly.pdbx_strand_id
1 'polypeptide(L)'
;MMSVHKKSRNTSRVIFRRVLPIALLVFSLFAFMFESTVLAPDAESYIFTDVCAKCSKVDCAFATDFIDDAHDDIVDRVKDEFNADLGEFEDWLIEVMFKTQFLPAAADMATQMSAVAMQYTQAIGMFLDAQNQMDTQRLLRELQFEAHKDYQPSQDFCWFGTNVRSLAATENIGRFNSLVFSQISLARQLGNVNIAGSLNASDDYKARWEQFVDTYCDPRDNNRQIGGTGLELACDRNGKVSGSAAGAVDLQRVNRDIDYTRLIEEPRTLNIDMADTTLNVTAEPLDTLIVGLIREPGDEEDVIALSKNLYGHNVLSRALSRVLMKTSSAQKLYLALRSVAAKRGVAQASFNAIVGLKSSGTQHEHLLEPFAHPGAAFGIPATVAAGVLGTKHSGRFMASIVQELLPASLSGVGGNIFDLIGYSPSYYSQLEFLTKRIYQNPDFYANLYDTPANVSRKKVAMRAIELMIDRAIYESQLRREMNVSVLLSSKLRESHRAVNEGLATSKGK
;
A
#
# COMPACT_ATOMS: atom_id res chain seq x y z
N MET A 1 27.04 -10.03 6.63
CA MET A 1 27.75 -10.89 7.59
C MET A 1 28.07 -12.23 6.92
N MET A 2 29.13 -12.24 6.12
CA MET A 2 29.82 -13.46 5.67
C MET A 2 31.15 -13.52 6.41
N SER A 3 31.67 -14.73 6.62
CA SER A 3 32.91 -15.06 7.35
C SER A 3 32.73 -15.41 8.82
N VAL A 4 32.32 -16.66 9.11
CA VAL A 4 32.95 -17.54 10.11
C VAL A 4 32.60 -18.99 9.74
N HIS A 5 33.35 -19.60 8.81
CA HIS A 5 33.19 -21.03 8.52
C HIS A 5 34.53 -21.67 8.13
N LYS A 6 35.47 -21.74 9.08
CA LYS A 6 36.68 -22.56 8.91
C LYS A 6 37.42 -22.87 10.21
N LYS A 7 36.78 -23.52 11.20
CA LYS A 7 37.53 -24.16 12.31
C LYS A 7 36.69 -25.14 13.15
N SER A 8 36.39 -26.34 12.66
CA SER A 8 36.15 -27.51 13.54
C SER A 8 36.01 -28.80 12.71
N ARG A 9 37.15 -29.36 12.29
CA ARG A 9 37.27 -30.74 11.81
C ARG A 9 38.60 -31.26 12.33
N ASN A 10 38.69 -31.56 13.63
CA ASN A 10 39.79 -32.38 14.17
C ASN A 10 39.63 -32.87 15.62
N THR A 11 38.41 -32.99 16.16
CA THR A 11 38.19 -33.39 17.57
C THR A 11 37.30 -34.62 17.76
N SER A 12 37.08 -35.44 16.73
CA SER A 12 36.32 -36.71 16.83
C SER A 12 37.16 -37.98 16.58
N ARG A 13 38.50 -37.88 16.52
CA ARG A 13 39.40 -39.04 16.31
C ARG A 13 40.20 -39.47 17.56
N VAL A 14 40.00 -38.82 18.72
CA VAL A 14 40.84 -39.08 19.91
C VAL A 14 40.12 -39.85 21.02
N ILE A 15 38.80 -39.94 21.03
CA ILE A 15 38.05 -40.64 22.09
C ILE A 15 37.79 -42.12 21.78
N PHE A 16 37.82 -42.54 20.51
CA PHE A 16 37.55 -43.93 20.11
C PHE A 16 38.77 -44.88 20.20
N ARG A 17 39.92 -44.41 20.67
CA ARG A 17 41.19 -45.19 20.71
C ARG A 17 41.66 -45.58 22.11
N ARG A 18 40.88 -45.28 23.17
CA ARG A 18 41.28 -45.55 24.57
C ARG A 18 40.38 -46.49 25.37
N VAL A 19 39.22 -46.90 24.85
CA VAL A 19 38.27 -47.75 25.60
C VAL A 19 38.28 -49.22 25.17
N LEU A 20 38.89 -49.55 24.02
CA LEU A 20 38.96 -50.93 23.53
C LEU A 20 40.03 -51.85 24.19
N PRO A 21 41.13 -51.38 24.82
CA PRO A 21 42.11 -52.30 25.41
C PRO A 21 41.83 -52.65 26.88
N ILE A 22 40.83 -52.05 27.53
CA ILE A 22 40.52 -52.30 28.95
C ILE A 22 39.48 -53.42 29.11
N ALA A 23 38.58 -53.61 28.13
CA ALA A 23 37.61 -54.70 28.12
C ALA A 23 38.22 -56.09 27.81
N LEU A 24 39.43 -56.14 27.23
CA LEU A 24 40.14 -57.39 26.91
C LEU A 24 41.06 -57.89 28.03
N LEU A 25 41.38 -57.04 29.02
CA LEU A 25 42.23 -57.39 30.17
C LEU A 25 41.46 -58.02 31.34
N VAL A 26 40.13 -57.81 31.40
CA VAL A 26 39.28 -58.37 32.47
C VAL A 26 38.83 -59.80 32.14
N PHE A 27 38.83 -60.21 30.87
CA PHE A 27 38.44 -61.57 30.46
C PHE A 27 39.60 -62.58 30.52
N SER A 28 40.86 -62.13 30.58
CA SER A 28 42.04 -63.02 30.66
C SER A 28 42.50 -63.34 32.09
N LEU A 29 41.90 -62.72 33.11
CA LEU A 29 42.26 -62.91 34.52
C LEU A 29 41.35 -63.91 35.26
N PHE A 30 40.27 -64.37 34.62
CA PHE A 30 39.33 -65.35 35.21
C PHE A 30 39.59 -66.80 34.79
N ALA A 31 40.60 -67.06 33.94
CA ALA A 31 40.92 -68.38 33.40
C ALA A 31 42.19 -69.04 33.99
N PHE A 32 42.79 -68.47 35.04
CA PHE A 32 44.11 -68.90 35.58
C PHE A 32 44.10 -69.29 37.06
N MET A 33 42.94 -69.53 37.69
CA MET A 33 42.81 -69.93 39.10
C MET A 33 42.13 -71.30 39.29
N PHE A 34 42.33 -72.22 38.36
CA PHE A 34 41.99 -73.63 38.56
C PHE A 34 43.14 -74.50 38.04
N GLU A 35 43.53 -75.50 38.84
CA GLU A 35 44.66 -76.45 38.72
C GLU A 35 46.01 -75.93 39.24
N SER A 36 46.43 -76.30 40.45
CA SER A 36 47.12 -77.57 40.78
C SER A 36 47.39 -77.55 42.30
N THR A 37 47.43 -78.60 43.12
CA THR A 37 47.72 -80.05 43.04
C THR A 37 47.49 -80.59 44.48
N VAL A 38 47.24 -81.88 44.72
CA VAL A 38 48.22 -82.90 45.20
C VAL A 38 47.39 -84.19 45.47
N LEU A 39 47.53 -85.28 44.68
CA LEU A 39 48.24 -86.56 44.96
C LEU A 39 48.05 -87.14 46.39
N ALA A 40 47.81 -88.42 46.67
CA ALA A 40 47.59 -89.69 45.98
C ALA A 40 47.17 -90.70 47.09
N PRO A 41 47.42 -92.02 46.98
CA PRO A 41 46.61 -93.09 46.41
C PRO A 41 46.00 -93.98 47.54
N ASP A 42 45.11 -94.95 47.29
CA ASP A 42 45.46 -96.36 47.13
C ASP A 42 44.20 -97.23 47.30
N ALA A 43 44.28 -98.45 46.76
CA ALA A 43 43.69 -99.71 47.25
C ALA A 43 42.78 -100.44 46.25
N GLU A 44 43.40 -101.50 45.72
CA GLU A 44 42.91 -102.53 44.84
C GLU A 44 41.77 -103.34 45.48
N SER A 45 40.73 -103.68 44.71
CA SER A 45 39.74 -104.68 45.11
C SER A 45 40.02 -106.01 44.39
N TYR A 46 40.75 -106.90 45.06
CA TYR A 46 40.89 -108.31 44.69
C TYR A 46 39.71 -109.10 45.28
N ILE A 47 38.82 -109.61 44.42
CA ILE A 47 37.77 -110.56 44.81
C ILE A 47 38.35 -111.97 44.72
N PHE A 48 38.58 -112.58 45.89
CA PHE A 48 39.01 -113.96 46.07
C PHE A 48 37.75 -114.79 46.41
N THR A 49 37.08 -115.35 45.40
CA THR A 49 36.04 -116.36 45.59
C THR A 49 36.65 -117.75 45.55
N ASP A 50 36.16 -118.63 46.44
CA ASP A 50 36.46 -120.07 46.57
C ASP A 50 37.64 -120.53 47.43
N VAL A 51 37.63 -120.17 48.73
CA VAL A 51 37.95 -121.14 49.81
C VAL A 51 37.03 -120.89 51.01
N CYS A 52 35.81 -121.42 50.98
CA CYS A 52 35.00 -121.58 52.19
C CYS A 52 34.22 -122.90 52.15
N ALA A 53 34.92 -123.97 52.48
CA ALA A 53 34.30 -125.22 52.90
C ALA A 53 35.08 -125.78 54.11
N LYS A 54 34.71 -125.26 55.29
CA LYS A 54 34.76 -125.85 56.66
C LYS A 54 35.30 -124.84 57.69
N CYS A 55 34.41 -124.01 58.23
CA CYS A 55 34.61 -123.35 59.51
C CYS A 55 33.54 -123.80 60.52
N SER A 56 33.96 -123.95 61.77
CA SER A 56 33.21 -124.49 62.90
C SER A 56 32.24 -123.46 63.47
N LYS A 57 31.05 -123.88 63.89
CA LYS A 57 29.90 -123.02 64.27
C LYS A 57 30.08 -122.11 65.49
N VAL A 58 31.26 -122.07 66.12
CA VAL A 58 31.46 -121.33 67.38
C VAL A 58 32.17 -119.98 67.17
N ASP A 59 32.92 -119.80 66.07
CA ASP A 59 33.72 -118.58 65.85
C ASP A 59 32.97 -117.43 65.12
N CYS A 60 31.80 -117.69 64.52
CA CYS A 60 31.01 -116.64 63.84
C CYS A 60 30.25 -115.72 64.80
N ALA A 61 29.94 -116.14 66.03
CA ALA A 61 29.16 -115.32 66.96
C ALA A 61 29.99 -114.15 67.51
N PHE A 62 31.26 -114.36 67.86
CA PHE A 62 32.13 -113.31 68.40
C PHE A 62 32.56 -112.25 67.38
N ALA A 63 32.63 -112.60 66.09
CA ALA A 63 32.99 -111.66 65.04
C ALA A 63 31.85 -110.68 64.68
N THR A 64 30.60 -111.05 64.97
CA THR A 64 29.44 -110.21 64.65
C THR A 64 29.29 -109.09 65.69
N ASP A 65 29.41 -109.42 66.99
CA ASP A 65 29.33 -108.42 68.07
C ASP A 65 30.43 -107.34 67.98
N PHE A 66 31.65 -107.71 67.55
CA PHE A 66 32.74 -106.72 67.43
C PHE A 66 32.54 -105.75 66.25
N ILE A 67 31.84 -106.16 65.19
CA ILE A 67 31.57 -105.28 64.03
C ILE A 67 30.44 -104.31 64.34
N ASP A 68 29.40 -104.75 65.06
CA ASP A 68 28.27 -103.89 65.41
C ASP A 68 28.70 -102.78 66.40
N ASP A 69 29.49 -103.11 67.43
CA ASP A 69 30.03 -102.11 68.37
C ASP A 69 30.96 -101.08 67.68
N ALA A 70 31.77 -101.52 66.71
CA ALA A 70 32.65 -100.62 65.95
C ALA A 70 31.88 -99.73 64.97
N HIS A 71 30.72 -100.17 64.47
CA HIS A 71 29.90 -99.40 63.55
C HIS A 71 29.17 -98.25 64.26
N ASP A 72 28.61 -98.52 65.44
CA ASP A 72 27.87 -97.52 66.21
C ASP A 72 28.80 -96.36 66.68
N ASP A 73 30.03 -96.66 67.10
CA ASP A 73 31.01 -95.64 67.53
C ASP A 73 31.55 -94.77 66.37
N ILE A 74 31.48 -95.25 65.12
CA ILE A 74 31.83 -94.46 63.93
C ILE A 74 30.66 -93.55 63.54
N VAL A 75 29.43 -94.06 63.58
CA VAL A 75 28.22 -93.31 63.20
C VAL A 75 28.00 -92.11 64.11
N ASP A 76 28.17 -92.27 65.42
CA ASP A 76 27.93 -91.16 66.37
C ASP A 76 28.99 -90.06 66.23
N ARG A 77 30.26 -90.43 66.04
CA ARG A 77 31.35 -89.46 65.84
C ARG A 77 31.19 -88.65 64.55
N VAL A 78 30.78 -89.30 63.46
CA VAL A 78 30.54 -88.62 62.17
C VAL A 78 29.31 -87.71 62.25
N LYS A 79 28.26 -88.10 62.98
CA LYS A 79 27.08 -87.23 63.18
C LYS A 79 27.41 -85.98 63.96
N ASP A 80 28.20 -86.09 65.03
CA ASP A 80 28.55 -84.94 65.86
C ASP A 80 29.44 -83.95 65.11
N GLU A 81 30.40 -84.44 64.33
CA GLU A 81 31.28 -83.60 63.50
C GLU A 81 30.49 -82.94 62.35
N PHE A 82 29.59 -83.67 61.69
CA PHE A 82 28.75 -83.12 60.63
C PHE A 82 27.76 -82.05 61.15
N ASN A 83 27.18 -82.24 62.33
CA ASN A 83 26.27 -81.26 62.92
C ASN A 83 27.01 -79.97 63.35
N ALA A 84 28.25 -80.08 63.81
CA ALA A 84 29.09 -78.93 64.14
C ALA A 84 29.44 -78.11 62.89
N ASP A 85 29.86 -78.78 61.82
CA ASP A 85 30.17 -78.14 60.54
C ASP A 85 28.94 -77.49 59.88
N LEU A 86 27.76 -78.12 60.03
CA LEU A 86 26.51 -77.57 59.50
C LEU A 86 26.11 -76.28 60.22
N GLY A 87 26.33 -76.19 61.54
CA GLY A 87 26.08 -74.98 62.32
C GLY A 87 27.00 -73.82 61.91
N GLU A 88 28.29 -74.09 61.68
CA GLU A 88 29.23 -73.08 61.21
C GLU A 88 28.91 -72.59 59.79
N PHE A 89 28.45 -73.50 58.92
CA PHE A 89 27.99 -73.14 57.58
C PHE A 89 26.70 -72.30 57.60
N GLU A 90 25.75 -72.61 58.47
CA GLU A 90 24.49 -71.85 58.61
C GLU A 90 24.77 -70.42 59.10
N ASP A 91 25.63 -70.26 60.10
CA ASP A 91 26.04 -68.95 60.61
C ASP A 91 26.78 -68.14 59.53
N TRP A 92 27.68 -68.77 58.77
CA TRP A 92 28.33 -68.11 57.64
C TRP A 92 27.32 -67.68 56.57
N LEU A 93 26.32 -68.52 56.26
CA LEU A 93 25.32 -68.22 55.24
C LEU A 93 24.41 -67.06 55.65
N ILE A 94 24.01 -66.98 56.93
CA ILE A 94 23.13 -65.92 57.42
C ILE A 94 23.90 -64.64 57.72
N GLU A 95 24.93 -64.70 58.56
CA GLU A 95 25.61 -63.51 59.05
C GLU A 95 26.55 -62.92 58.00
N VAL A 96 27.32 -63.77 57.30
CA VAL A 96 28.30 -63.28 56.33
C VAL A 96 27.65 -63.10 54.96
N MET A 97 27.14 -64.17 54.35
CA MET A 97 26.63 -64.09 52.98
C MET A 97 25.37 -63.21 52.88
N PHE A 98 24.35 -63.46 53.70
CA PHE A 98 23.07 -62.77 53.55
C PHE A 98 23.11 -61.33 54.08
N LYS A 99 23.54 -61.12 55.33
CA LYS A 99 23.51 -59.78 55.94
C LYS A 99 24.60 -58.82 55.44
N THR A 100 25.83 -59.30 55.19
CA THR A 100 26.92 -58.38 54.79
C THR A 100 27.07 -58.22 53.28
N GLN A 101 26.70 -59.23 52.48
CA GLN A 101 26.88 -59.16 51.02
C GLN A 101 25.55 -58.94 50.30
N PHE A 102 24.55 -59.79 50.56
CA PHE A 102 23.34 -59.81 49.74
C PHE A 102 22.37 -58.65 50.04
N LEU A 103 22.12 -58.39 51.32
CA LEU A 103 21.16 -57.36 51.75
C LEU A 103 21.61 -55.93 51.37
N PRO A 104 22.89 -55.54 51.55
CA PRO A 104 23.38 -54.24 51.09
C PRO A 104 23.40 -54.15 49.57
N ALA A 105 23.80 -55.21 48.86
CA ALA A 105 23.79 -55.23 47.40
C ALA A 105 22.37 -55.11 46.82
N ALA A 106 21.37 -55.73 47.44
CA ALA A 106 19.96 -55.60 47.06
C ALA A 106 19.42 -54.19 47.35
N ALA A 107 19.81 -53.57 48.47
CA ALA A 107 19.47 -52.19 48.79
C ALA A 107 20.11 -51.19 47.79
N ASP A 108 21.38 -51.40 47.43
CA ASP A 108 22.07 -50.60 46.41
C ASP A 108 21.46 -50.81 45.02
N MET A 109 21.06 -52.03 44.68
CA MET A 109 20.34 -52.31 43.44
C MET A 109 18.99 -51.57 43.41
N ALA A 110 18.22 -51.59 44.51
CA ALA A 110 16.94 -50.89 44.60
C ALA A 110 17.10 -49.37 44.49
N THR A 111 18.12 -48.79 45.13
CA THR A 111 18.40 -47.34 45.03
C THR A 111 18.79 -46.96 43.60
N GLN A 112 19.65 -47.75 42.95
CA GLN A 112 20.00 -47.52 41.55
C GLN A 112 18.79 -47.64 40.61
N MET A 113 17.93 -48.66 40.79
CA MET A 113 16.71 -48.80 39.98
C MET A 113 15.74 -47.63 40.19
N SER A 114 15.59 -47.13 41.42
CA SER A 114 14.74 -45.96 41.70
C SER A 114 15.30 -44.66 41.12
N ALA A 115 16.62 -44.48 41.15
CA ALA A 115 17.30 -43.33 40.55
C ALA A 115 17.12 -43.33 39.02
N VAL A 116 17.23 -44.50 38.38
CA VAL A 116 16.97 -44.67 36.94
C VAL A 116 15.49 -44.40 36.60
N ALA A 117 14.55 -44.88 37.42
CA ALA A 117 13.12 -44.59 37.23
C ALA A 117 12.80 -43.08 37.32
N MET A 118 13.46 -42.37 38.23
CA MET A 118 13.34 -40.90 38.32
C MET A 118 13.91 -40.19 37.08
N GLN A 119 15.03 -40.66 36.53
CA GLN A 119 15.59 -40.11 35.29
C GLN A 119 14.64 -40.27 34.10
N TYR A 120 13.95 -41.41 33.97
CA TYR A 120 12.94 -41.59 32.92
C TYR A 120 11.73 -40.65 33.10
N THR A 121 11.30 -40.41 34.34
CA THR A 121 10.20 -39.48 34.63
C THR A 121 10.59 -38.03 34.33
N GLN A 122 11.82 -37.64 34.64
CA GLN A 122 12.37 -36.32 34.28
C GLN A 122 12.42 -36.15 32.74
N ALA A 123 12.83 -37.18 32.01
CA ALA A 123 12.84 -37.16 30.55
C ALA A 123 11.43 -36.99 29.98
N ILE A 124 10.42 -37.71 30.51
CA ILE A 124 9.02 -37.55 30.11
C ILE A 124 8.50 -36.14 30.44
N GLY A 125 8.85 -35.60 31.61
CA GLY A 125 8.50 -34.22 31.99
C GLY A 125 9.07 -33.18 31.02
N MET A 126 10.33 -33.35 30.58
CA MET A 126 10.94 -32.50 29.55
C MET A 126 10.20 -32.59 28.20
N PHE A 127 9.70 -33.77 27.81
CA PHE A 127 8.91 -33.91 26.58
C PHE A 127 7.54 -33.25 26.67
N LEU A 128 6.85 -33.33 27.82
CA LEU A 128 5.56 -32.67 28.03
C LEU A 128 5.69 -31.15 28.05
N ASP A 129 6.77 -30.63 28.66
CA ASP A 129 7.08 -29.19 28.63
C ASP A 129 7.42 -28.73 27.21
N ALA A 130 8.25 -29.50 26.49
CA ALA A 130 8.56 -29.22 25.09
C ALA A 130 7.30 -29.24 24.20
N GLN A 131 6.36 -30.17 24.44
CA GLN A 131 5.09 -30.22 23.72
C GLN A 131 4.25 -28.97 23.99
N ASN A 132 4.03 -28.60 25.25
CA ASN A 132 3.30 -27.39 25.62
C ASN A 132 3.98 -26.12 25.07
N GLN A 133 5.31 -26.07 25.07
CA GLN A 133 6.06 -24.97 24.48
C GLN A 133 5.87 -24.91 22.95
N MET A 134 5.89 -26.04 22.26
CA MET A 134 5.68 -26.08 20.80
C MET A 134 4.23 -25.73 20.43
N ASP A 135 3.25 -26.19 21.19
CA ASP A 135 1.83 -25.88 20.98
C ASP A 135 1.54 -24.39 21.23
N THR A 136 2.11 -23.81 22.30
CA THR A 136 1.99 -22.37 22.56
C THR A 136 2.69 -21.53 21.49
N GLN A 137 3.87 -21.95 21.01
CA GLN A 137 4.54 -21.30 19.88
C GLN A 137 3.71 -21.39 18.59
N ARG A 138 3.09 -22.55 18.32
CA ARG A 138 2.22 -22.72 17.15
C ARG A 138 1.02 -21.78 17.23
N LEU A 139 0.33 -21.75 18.37
CA LEU A 139 -0.82 -20.87 18.60
C LEU A 139 -0.43 -19.39 18.48
N LEU A 140 0.71 -18.99 19.06
CA LEU A 140 1.21 -17.62 18.92
C LEU A 140 1.51 -17.26 17.47
N ARG A 141 2.09 -18.17 16.69
CA ARG A 141 2.32 -17.94 15.25
C ARG A 141 1.03 -17.86 14.46
N GLU A 142 0.04 -18.68 14.80
CA GLU A 142 -1.28 -18.66 14.18
C GLU A 142 -1.97 -17.31 14.43
N LEU A 143 -2.05 -16.88 15.69
CA LEU A 143 -2.59 -15.57 16.07
C LEU A 143 -1.81 -14.40 15.45
N GLN A 144 -0.47 -14.49 15.40
CA GLN A 144 0.35 -13.49 14.71
C GLN A 144 0.04 -13.43 13.22
N PHE A 145 -0.13 -14.58 12.56
CA PHE A 145 -0.46 -14.63 11.14
C PHE A 145 -1.86 -14.09 10.85
N GLU A 146 -2.85 -14.46 11.67
CA GLU A 146 -4.21 -13.90 11.60
C GLU A 146 -4.20 -12.38 11.80
N ALA A 147 -3.50 -11.89 12.83
CA ALA A 147 -3.32 -10.47 13.05
C ALA A 147 -2.63 -9.80 11.84
N HIS A 148 -1.55 -10.37 11.32
CA HIS A 148 -0.88 -9.83 10.14
C HIS A 148 -1.80 -9.78 8.91
N LYS A 149 -2.58 -10.84 8.68
CA LYS A 149 -3.56 -10.93 7.59
C LYS A 149 -4.67 -9.87 7.73
N ASP A 150 -5.16 -9.63 8.94
CA ASP A 150 -6.23 -8.66 9.19
C ASP A 150 -5.73 -7.21 9.18
N TYR A 151 -4.49 -6.96 9.65
CA TYR A 151 -3.92 -5.62 9.68
C TYR A 151 -3.29 -5.20 8.35
N GLN A 152 -2.83 -6.12 7.51
CA GLN A 152 -2.23 -5.79 6.22
C GLN A 152 -3.27 -5.13 5.29
N PRO A 153 -3.06 -3.85 4.90
CA PRO A 153 -3.96 -3.18 3.98
C PRO A 153 -3.85 -3.83 2.59
N SER A 154 -4.98 -3.98 1.90
CA SER A 154 -4.95 -4.36 0.49
C SER A 154 -4.40 -3.24 -0.38
N GLN A 155 -3.81 -3.62 -1.51
CA GLN A 155 -3.22 -2.71 -2.47
C GLN A 155 -4.24 -1.66 -2.96
N ASP A 156 -5.49 -2.07 -3.18
CA ASP A 156 -6.61 -1.18 -3.52
C ASP A 156 -6.82 -0.05 -2.51
N PHE A 157 -6.69 -0.34 -1.20
CA PHE A 157 -6.84 0.68 -0.17
C PHE A 157 -5.70 1.71 -0.23
N CYS A 158 -4.48 1.26 -0.51
CA CYS A 158 -3.33 2.14 -0.71
C CYS A 158 -3.52 3.08 -1.92
N TRP A 159 -4.15 2.60 -2.99
CA TRP A 159 -4.51 3.42 -4.15
C TRP A 159 -5.48 4.54 -3.77
N PHE A 160 -6.58 4.22 -3.08
CA PHE A 160 -7.54 5.24 -2.64
C PHE A 160 -6.92 6.27 -1.70
N GLY A 161 -6.15 5.83 -0.70
CA GLY A 161 -5.50 6.72 0.26
C GLY A 161 -4.49 7.68 -0.38
N THR A 162 -3.73 7.19 -1.37
CA THR A 162 -2.74 8.02 -2.07
C THR A 162 -3.41 8.98 -3.05
N ASN A 163 -4.56 8.61 -3.64
CA ASN A 163 -5.29 9.47 -4.60
C ASN A 163 -5.80 10.76 -3.96
N VAL A 164 -6.18 10.72 -2.69
CA VAL A 164 -6.63 11.91 -1.96
C VAL A 164 -5.58 13.04 -2.01
N ARG A 165 -4.28 12.72 -2.07
CA ARG A 165 -3.22 13.74 -2.20
C ARG A 165 -3.24 14.42 -3.57
N SER A 166 -3.42 13.65 -4.64
CA SER A 166 -3.57 14.17 -6.01
C SER A 166 -4.83 15.03 -6.14
N LEU A 167 -5.95 14.53 -5.64
CA LEU A 167 -7.22 15.24 -5.63
C LEU A 167 -7.13 16.56 -4.86
N ALA A 168 -6.57 16.56 -3.65
CA ALA A 168 -6.42 17.78 -2.86
C ALA A 168 -5.51 18.81 -3.54
N ALA A 169 -4.43 18.37 -4.19
CA ALA A 169 -3.54 19.27 -4.93
C ALA A 169 -4.25 19.91 -6.13
N THR A 170 -4.98 19.11 -6.91
CA THR A 170 -5.73 19.59 -8.08
C THR A 170 -6.95 20.45 -7.73
N GLU A 171 -7.62 20.16 -6.60
CA GLU A 171 -8.68 21.02 -6.05
C GLU A 171 -8.14 22.41 -5.69
N ASN A 172 -6.96 22.48 -5.06
CA ASN A 172 -6.35 23.76 -4.68
C ASN A 172 -5.96 24.59 -5.90
N ILE A 173 -5.40 23.98 -6.94
CA ILE A 173 -5.09 24.65 -8.22
C ILE A 173 -6.38 25.18 -8.86
N GLY A 174 -7.42 24.34 -8.93
CA GLY A 174 -8.71 24.74 -9.49
C GLY A 174 -9.35 25.93 -8.75
N ARG A 175 -9.27 25.94 -7.41
CA ARG A 175 -9.71 27.09 -6.61
C ARG A 175 -8.92 28.34 -6.90
N PHE A 176 -7.59 28.24 -6.92
CA PHE A 176 -6.69 29.35 -7.22
C PHE A 176 -7.01 29.96 -8.59
N ASN A 177 -7.08 29.13 -9.63
CA ASN A 177 -7.42 29.56 -11.00
C ASN A 177 -8.78 30.25 -11.05
N SER A 178 -9.82 29.70 -10.38
CA SER A 178 -11.15 30.32 -10.34
C SER A 178 -11.15 31.71 -9.70
N LEU A 179 -10.29 31.91 -8.67
CA LEU A 179 -10.13 33.19 -7.98
C LEU A 179 -9.42 34.20 -8.88
N VAL A 180 -8.35 33.78 -9.57
CA VAL A 180 -7.62 34.62 -10.52
C VAL A 180 -8.54 35.08 -11.66
N PHE A 181 -9.31 34.19 -12.28
CA PHE A 181 -10.27 34.57 -13.32
C PHE A 181 -11.35 35.54 -12.81
N SER A 182 -11.79 35.35 -11.56
CA SER A 182 -12.75 36.25 -10.92
C SER A 182 -12.15 37.64 -10.68
N GLN A 183 -10.86 37.70 -10.32
CA GLN A 183 -10.15 38.97 -10.17
C GLN A 183 -9.93 39.66 -11.52
N ILE A 184 -9.46 38.95 -12.55
CA ILE A 184 -9.24 39.49 -13.90
C ILE A 184 -10.55 40.06 -14.45
N SER A 185 -11.63 39.31 -14.33
CA SER A 185 -12.94 39.73 -14.85
C SER A 185 -13.51 40.96 -14.14
N LEU A 186 -13.46 40.99 -12.80
CA LEU A 186 -13.87 42.16 -12.03
C LEU A 186 -13.00 43.37 -12.35
N ALA A 187 -11.69 43.19 -12.41
CA ALA A 187 -10.74 44.26 -12.66
C ALA A 187 -10.91 44.87 -14.07
N ARG A 188 -11.27 44.05 -15.08
CA ARG A 188 -11.72 44.54 -16.40
C ARG A 188 -13.03 45.33 -16.32
N GLN A 189 -14.04 44.86 -15.58
CA GLN A 189 -15.30 45.60 -15.45
C GLN A 189 -15.11 46.96 -14.75
N LEU A 190 -14.25 47.01 -13.74
CA LEU A 190 -13.99 48.20 -12.91
C LEU A 190 -12.95 49.14 -13.52
N GLY A 191 -12.12 48.67 -14.45
CA GLY A 191 -11.11 49.51 -15.10
C GLY A 191 -9.84 49.70 -14.34
N ASN A 192 -9.36 48.64 -13.70
CA ASN A 192 -8.08 48.69 -13.02
C ASN A 192 -6.94 48.91 -14.04
N VAL A 193 -5.87 49.54 -13.57
CA VAL A 193 -4.65 49.81 -14.35
C VAL A 193 -4.05 48.47 -14.80
N ASN A 194 -3.42 48.46 -15.99
CA ASN A 194 -2.77 47.29 -16.61
C ASN A 194 -3.71 46.16 -17.07
N ILE A 195 -4.97 46.46 -17.39
CA ILE A 195 -5.93 45.49 -17.95
C ILE A 195 -6.51 46.01 -19.28
N ALA A 196 -6.80 45.09 -20.20
CA ALA A 196 -7.53 45.36 -21.43
C ALA A 196 -8.87 46.08 -21.10
N GLY A 197 -9.03 47.29 -21.64
CA GLY A 197 -10.16 48.15 -21.33
C GLY A 197 -9.99 49.04 -20.10
N SER A 198 -8.77 49.29 -19.61
CA SER A 198 -8.50 50.25 -18.52
C SER A 198 -8.84 51.70 -18.87
N LEU A 199 -8.51 52.13 -20.10
CA LEU A 199 -8.73 53.48 -20.62
C LEU A 199 -10.20 53.72 -21.01
N ASN A 200 -10.66 53.10 -22.10
CA ASN A 200 -12.02 53.28 -22.63
C ASN A 200 -12.64 51.98 -23.15
N ALA A 201 -13.95 51.99 -23.34
CA ALA A 201 -14.68 50.87 -23.95
C ALA A 201 -14.28 50.61 -25.41
N SER A 202 -13.89 51.65 -26.14
CA SER A 202 -13.42 51.53 -27.53
C SER A 202 -12.07 50.79 -27.61
N ASP A 203 -11.17 51.01 -26.65
CA ASP A 203 -9.86 50.36 -26.63
C ASP A 203 -9.99 48.87 -26.29
N ASP A 204 -10.93 48.52 -25.38
CA ASP A 204 -11.28 47.13 -25.11
C ASP A 204 -11.82 46.41 -26.34
N TYR A 205 -12.70 47.08 -27.09
CA TYR A 205 -13.26 46.54 -28.33
C TYR A 205 -12.18 46.34 -29.38
N LYS A 206 -11.30 47.34 -29.56
CA LYS A 206 -10.17 47.26 -30.51
C LYS A 206 -9.23 46.09 -30.16
N ALA A 207 -8.81 45.96 -28.91
CA ALA A 207 -7.93 44.86 -28.49
C ALA A 207 -8.58 43.48 -28.69
N ARG A 208 -9.89 43.36 -28.44
CA ARG A 208 -10.62 42.10 -28.71
C ARG A 208 -10.80 41.83 -30.19
N TRP A 209 -10.99 42.87 -31.00
CA TRP A 209 -11.07 42.74 -32.44
C TRP A 209 -9.73 42.26 -33.02
N GLU A 210 -8.62 42.83 -32.59
CA GLU A 210 -7.27 42.38 -32.97
C GLU A 210 -7.06 40.91 -32.55
N GLN A 211 -7.41 40.55 -31.32
CA GLN A 211 -7.35 39.18 -30.82
C GLN A 211 -8.21 38.20 -31.65
N PHE A 212 -9.41 38.62 -32.04
CA PHE A 212 -10.31 37.85 -32.91
C PHE A 212 -9.69 37.60 -34.29
N VAL A 213 -9.21 38.66 -34.96
CA VAL A 213 -8.59 38.57 -36.28
C VAL A 213 -7.36 37.65 -36.26
N ASP A 214 -6.55 37.72 -35.21
CA ASP A 214 -5.30 36.96 -35.11
C ASP A 214 -5.51 35.48 -34.74
N THR A 215 -6.49 35.18 -33.87
CA THR A 215 -6.55 33.88 -33.17
C THR A 215 -7.83 33.09 -33.43
N TYR A 216 -8.96 33.76 -33.67
CA TYR A 216 -10.28 33.11 -33.70
C TYR A 216 -10.98 33.19 -35.07
N CYS A 217 -10.51 34.05 -35.96
CA CYS A 217 -11.16 34.37 -37.23
C CYS A 217 -11.19 33.17 -38.19
N ASP A 218 -12.38 32.69 -38.54
CA ASP A 218 -12.57 31.83 -39.72
C ASP A 218 -12.89 32.71 -40.93
N PRO A 219 -12.06 32.73 -41.98
CA PRO A 219 -12.42 33.43 -43.21
C PRO A 219 -13.66 32.82 -43.85
N ARG A 220 -14.07 31.58 -43.55
CA ARG A 220 -15.23 30.91 -44.15
C ARG A 220 -16.57 31.26 -43.49
N ASP A 221 -16.53 31.92 -42.34
CA ASP A 221 -17.73 32.29 -41.60
C ASP A 221 -18.47 33.48 -42.25
N ASN A 222 -19.77 33.59 -41.94
CA ASN A 222 -20.70 34.60 -42.48
C ASN A 222 -20.84 34.62 -44.02
N ASN A 223 -21.71 33.74 -44.50
CA ASN A 223 -22.28 33.64 -45.85
C ASN A 223 -21.34 33.09 -46.95
N ARG A 224 -21.37 31.76 -47.10
CA ARG A 224 -20.71 30.96 -48.14
C ARG A 224 -21.49 31.01 -49.46
N GLN A 225 -21.65 32.18 -50.08
CA GLN A 225 -22.27 32.28 -51.41
C GLN A 225 -21.32 32.94 -52.43
N ILE A 226 -20.82 32.12 -53.35
CA ILE A 226 -20.34 32.34 -54.75
C ILE A 226 -19.40 33.54 -55.06
N GLY A 227 -19.16 34.48 -54.15
CA GLY A 227 -18.38 35.71 -54.40
C GLY A 227 -17.54 36.21 -53.23
N GLY A 228 -17.16 35.31 -52.32
CA GLY A 228 -16.39 35.64 -51.12
C GLY A 228 -17.25 35.68 -49.85
N THR A 229 -16.59 35.49 -48.72
CA THR A 229 -17.20 35.48 -47.38
C THR A 229 -17.06 36.86 -46.76
N GLY A 230 -18.08 37.31 -46.02
CA GLY A 230 -18.06 38.67 -45.43
C GLY A 230 -16.91 38.89 -44.43
N LEU A 231 -16.35 37.80 -43.89
CA LEU A 231 -15.22 37.82 -42.96
C LEU A 231 -13.85 37.71 -43.66
N GLU A 232 -13.76 37.48 -44.97
CA GLU A 232 -12.48 37.36 -45.68
C GLU A 232 -11.62 38.64 -45.55
N LEU A 233 -12.26 39.81 -45.68
CA LEU A 233 -11.63 41.11 -45.50
C LEU A 233 -11.29 41.41 -44.03
N ALA A 234 -12.05 40.84 -43.09
CA ALA A 234 -11.81 41.02 -41.67
C ALA A 234 -10.67 40.13 -41.16
N CYS A 235 -10.54 38.92 -41.70
CA CYS A 235 -9.50 37.95 -41.34
C CYS A 235 -8.19 38.14 -42.13
N ASP A 236 -8.04 39.22 -42.92
CA ASP A 236 -6.78 39.57 -43.58
C ASP A 236 -5.82 40.25 -42.59
N ARG A 237 -5.19 39.43 -41.75
CA ARG A 237 -4.19 39.86 -40.78
C ARG A 237 -3.00 40.60 -41.40
N ASN A 238 -2.67 40.30 -42.66
CA ASN A 238 -1.46 40.79 -43.30
C ASN A 238 -1.69 42.05 -44.16
N GLY A 239 -2.94 42.51 -44.28
CA GLY A 239 -3.33 43.59 -45.19
C GLY A 239 -2.95 43.32 -46.65
N LYS A 240 -2.71 42.06 -47.00
CA LYS A 240 -2.40 41.64 -48.36
C LYS A 240 -3.72 41.26 -48.98
N VAL A 241 -4.32 42.22 -49.69
CA VAL A 241 -5.56 42.17 -50.48
C VAL A 241 -5.57 41.06 -51.57
N SER A 242 -4.69 40.08 -51.50
CA SER A 242 -4.48 39.00 -52.46
C SER A 242 -5.20 37.71 -52.03
N GLY A 243 -6.54 37.77 -51.93
CA GLY A 243 -7.46 36.61 -52.02
C GLY A 243 -7.13 35.36 -51.22
N SER A 244 -6.38 35.50 -50.12
CA SER A 244 -5.89 34.42 -49.28
C SER A 244 -5.98 34.90 -47.84
N ALA A 245 -7.20 35.09 -47.34
CA ALA A 245 -7.39 35.41 -45.94
C ALA A 245 -6.66 34.35 -45.11
N ALA A 246 -5.64 34.79 -44.35
CA ALA A 246 -4.77 33.90 -43.61
C ALA A 246 -5.53 33.16 -42.52
N GLY A 247 -6.66 33.73 -42.05
CA GLY A 247 -7.44 33.20 -40.94
C GLY A 247 -6.65 33.21 -39.64
N ALA A 248 -7.20 32.54 -38.62
CA ALA A 248 -6.49 32.29 -37.37
C ALA A 248 -5.12 31.61 -37.63
N VAL A 249 -4.09 32.02 -36.88
CA VAL A 249 -2.76 31.36 -36.92
C VAL A 249 -2.85 29.88 -36.60
N ASP A 250 -3.80 29.52 -35.74
CA ASP A 250 -4.12 28.14 -35.38
C ASP A 250 -5.54 27.78 -35.79
N LEU A 251 -5.66 26.84 -36.73
CA LEU A 251 -6.95 26.32 -37.17
C LEU A 251 -7.72 25.61 -36.03
N GLN A 252 -7.05 25.11 -35.00
CA GLN A 252 -7.71 24.48 -33.84
C GLN A 252 -8.37 25.51 -32.92
N ARG A 253 -7.92 26.77 -32.95
CA ARG A 253 -8.43 27.85 -32.10
C ARG A 253 -9.53 28.68 -32.74
N VAL A 254 -9.75 28.55 -34.05
CA VAL A 254 -10.86 29.17 -34.77
C VAL A 254 -12.17 29.00 -34.01
N ASN A 255 -12.90 30.10 -33.74
CA ASN A 255 -14.17 30.12 -33.00
C ASN A 255 -14.17 29.62 -31.55
N ARG A 256 -13.01 29.40 -30.90
CA ARG A 256 -12.99 28.96 -29.48
C ARG A 256 -13.46 30.06 -28.51
N ASP A 257 -13.45 31.32 -28.93
CA ASP A 257 -13.96 32.46 -28.17
C ASP A 257 -15.50 32.55 -28.11
N ILE A 258 -16.22 31.79 -28.93
CA ILE A 258 -17.69 31.73 -28.93
C ILE A 258 -18.24 30.32 -28.65
N ASP A 259 -17.49 29.28 -28.99
CA ASP A 259 -17.90 27.89 -28.84
C ASP A 259 -17.61 27.35 -27.44
N TYR A 260 -18.60 27.52 -26.55
CA TYR A 260 -18.54 26.98 -25.18
C TYR A 260 -18.41 25.46 -25.16
N THR A 261 -19.06 24.76 -26.09
CA THR A 261 -19.12 23.29 -26.07
C THR A 261 -17.74 22.70 -26.31
N ARG A 262 -17.06 23.15 -27.37
CA ARG A 262 -15.73 22.66 -27.73
C ARG A 262 -14.64 23.15 -26.77
N LEU A 263 -14.77 24.36 -26.23
CA LEU A 263 -13.76 24.89 -25.31
C LEU A 263 -13.91 24.34 -23.88
N ILE A 264 -15.13 24.28 -23.34
CA ILE A 264 -15.36 24.00 -21.90
C ILE A 264 -16.05 22.66 -21.67
N GLU A 265 -17.07 22.30 -22.47
CA GLU A 265 -17.93 21.16 -22.16
C GLU A 265 -17.26 19.82 -22.51
N GLU A 266 -16.78 19.70 -23.75
CA GLU A 266 -16.17 18.50 -24.32
C GLU A 266 -14.87 18.08 -23.62
N PRO A 267 -13.85 18.97 -23.44
CA PRO A 267 -12.61 18.57 -22.79
C PRO A 267 -12.81 18.32 -21.29
N ARG A 268 -12.28 17.20 -20.77
CA ARG A 268 -12.26 16.90 -19.33
C ARG A 268 -11.25 17.74 -18.56
N THR A 269 -10.20 18.17 -19.24
CA THR A 269 -9.06 18.90 -18.69
C THR A 269 -8.73 20.05 -19.62
N LEU A 270 -8.57 21.25 -19.07
CA LEU A 270 -8.12 22.46 -19.74
C LEU A 270 -6.69 22.74 -19.30
N ASN A 271 -5.81 23.12 -20.22
CA ASN A 271 -4.44 23.46 -19.85
C ASN A 271 -4.38 24.90 -19.30
N ILE A 272 -4.62 25.06 -17.99
CA ILE A 272 -4.72 26.35 -17.32
C ILE A 272 -3.90 26.32 -16.04
N ASP A 273 -2.87 27.15 -15.98
CA ASP A 273 -2.01 27.31 -14.83
C ASP A 273 -1.66 28.78 -14.60
N MET A 274 -2.52 29.48 -13.86
CA MET A 274 -2.31 30.90 -13.54
C MET A 274 -1.21 31.14 -12.50
N ALA A 275 -0.63 30.07 -11.94
CA ALA A 275 0.47 30.16 -10.97
C ALA A 275 1.84 30.08 -11.65
N ASP A 276 1.88 29.75 -12.95
CA ASP A 276 3.13 29.64 -13.69
C ASP A 276 3.79 31.01 -13.85
N THR A 277 4.97 31.16 -13.24
CA THR A 277 5.81 32.35 -13.36
C THR A 277 6.75 32.27 -14.56
N THR A 278 6.79 31.15 -15.28
CA THR A 278 7.61 30.97 -16.48
C THR A 278 6.93 31.59 -17.69
N LEU A 279 6.90 32.92 -17.69
CA LEU A 279 6.62 33.73 -18.87
C LEU A 279 7.83 33.66 -19.82
N ASN A 280 8.20 32.46 -20.28
CA ASN A 280 9.35 32.25 -21.15
C ASN A 280 8.94 32.46 -22.61
N VAL A 281 8.49 33.68 -22.91
CA VAL A 281 8.15 34.20 -24.26
C VAL A 281 9.40 34.28 -25.18
N THR A 282 10.52 33.65 -24.81
CA THR A 282 11.79 33.66 -25.56
C THR A 282 12.25 32.28 -26.02
N ALA A 283 11.46 31.21 -25.86
CA ALA A 283 11.76 29.96 -26.54
C ALA A 283 11.41 30.09 -28.03
N GLU A 284 12.44 30.40 -28.83
CA GLU A 284 12.47 30.29 -30.29
C GLU A 284 11.70 29.04 -30.78
N PRO A 285 10.99 29.11 -31.93
CA PRO A 285 10.24 27.99 -32.47
C PRO A 285 11.22 26.96 -33.03
N LEU A 286 11.65 26.00 -32.20
CA LEU A 286 12.46 24.89 -32.68
C LEU A 286 11.54 23.88 -33.40
N ASP A 287 11.51 24.01 -34.72
CA ASP A 287 10.84 23.19 -35.73
C ASP A 287 11.22 21.69 -35.65
N THR A 288 10.75 20.99 -34.62
CA THR A 288 11.09 19.58 -34.38
C THR A 288 9.87 18.78 -33.94
N LEU A 289 9.11 18.27 -34.93
CA LEU A 289 8.34 17.01 -35.06
C LEU A 289 7.60 16.35 -33.85
N ILE A 290 7.59 16.96 -32.67
CA ILE A 290 6.82 16.63 -31.46
C ILE A 290 6.10 17.91 -30.99
N VAL A 291 5.68 18.76 -31.93
CA VAL A 291 5.05 20.08 -31.68
C VAL A 291 3.51 19.97 -31.64
N GLY A 292 2.98 18.75 -31.43
CA GLY A 292 1.53 18.53 -31.29
C GLY A 292 1.04 18.48 -29.83
N LEU A 293 1.92 18.40 -28.83
CA LEU A 293 1.53 18.00 -27.47
C LEU A 293 1.94 18.96 -26.34
N ILE A 294 2.78 19.97 -26.61
CA ILE A 294 3.09 21.04 -25.65
C ILE A 294 3.10 22.36 -26.43
N ARG A 295 1.90 22.84 -26.77
CA ARG A 295 1.71 24.23 -27.19
C ARG A 295 1.42 25.03 -25.92
N GLU A 296 2.35 25.91 -25.54
CA GLU A 296 2.18 26.96 -24.52
C GLU A 296 0.88 27.78 -24.74
N PRO A 297 0.31 28.42 -23.69
CA PRO A 297 -1.09 28.30 -23.25
C PRO A 297 -2.11 29.02 -24.14
N GLY A 298 -2.72 28.28 -25.07
CA GLY A 298 -3.90 28.78 -25.80
C GLY A 298 -5.17 28.77 -24.96
N ASP A 299 -5.36 27.77 -24.11
CA ASP A 299 -6.63 27.57 -23.38
C ASP A 299 -6.92 28.70 -22.39
N GLU A 300 -5.92 29.27 -21.73
CA GLU A 300 -6.10 30.40 -20.81
C GLU A 300 -6.64 31.63 -21.53
N GLU A 301 -6.01 31.96 -22.66
CA GLU A 301 -6.41 33.06 -23.51
C GLU A 301 -7.81 32.83 -24.09
N ASP A 302 -8.10 31.61 -24.55
CA ASP A 302 -9.40 31.21 -25.11
C ASP A 302 -10.52 31.32 -24.06
N VAL A 303 -10.27 30.86 -22.84
CA VAL A 303 -11.24 30.92 -21.74
C VAL A 303 -11.49 32.37 -21.32
N ILE A 304 -10.44 33.19 -21.27
CA ILE A 304 -10.59 34.62 -20.98
C ILE A 304 -11.38 35.31 -22.10
N ALA A 305 -11.10 35.00 -23.37
CA ALA A 305 -11.81 35.55 -24.53
C ALA A 305 -13.30 35.17 -24.51
N LEU A 306 -13.61 33.87 -24.33
CA LEU A 306 -14.97 33.37 -24.19
C LEU A 306 -15.71 34.03 -23.02
N SER A 307 -15.06 34.15 -21.86
CA SER A 307 -15.66 34.79 -20.69
C SER A 307 -15.99 36.27 -20.94
N LYS A 308 -15.12 36.99 -21.68
CA LYS A 308 -15.38 38.38 -22.11
C LYS A 308 -16.59 38.44 -23.04
N ASN A 309 -16.73 37.53 -23.99
CA ASN A 309 -17.86 37.47 -24.92
C ASN A 309 -19.19 37.16 -24.19
N LEU A 310 -19.21 36.18 -23.29
CA LEU A 310 -20.42 35.73 -22.60
C LEU A 310 -20.95 36.72 -21.55
N TYR A 311 -20.09 37.23 -20.67
CA TYR A 311 -20.54 37.98 -19.48
C TYR A 311 -20.23 39.47 -19.54
N GLY A 312 -19.40 39.91 -20.50
CA GLY A 312 -18.86 41.26 -20.53
C GLY A 312 -18.56 41.80 -21.92
N HIS A 313 -19.46 41.57 -22.88
CA HIS A 313 -19.27 42.01 -24.28
C HIS A 313 -18.99 43.52 -24.38
N ASN A 314 -19.57 44.31 -23.49
CA ASN A 314 -19.28 45.74 -23.35
C ASN A 314 -18.83 46.01 -21.91
N VAL A 315 -17.64 46.62 -21.76
CA VAL A 315 -17.18 47.15 -20.47
C VAL A 315 -18.07 48.31 -20.05
N LEU A 316 -18.20 48.50 -18.74
CA LEU A 316 -19.06 49.54 -18.17
C LEU A 316 -18.43 50.91 -18.47
N SER A 317 -19.26 51.89 -18.86
CA SER A 317 -18.78 53.26 -19.06
C SER A 317 -18.31 53.85 -17.74
N ARG A 318 -17.09 54.38 -17.72
CA ARG A 318 -16.44 54.94 -16.53
C ARG A 318 -16.22 56.45 -16.64
N ALA A 319 -16.68 57.06 -17.74
CA ALA A 319 -16.65 58.50 -17.98
C ALA A 319 -17.68 59.22 -17.10
N LEU A 320 -17.47 59.20 -15.78
CA LEU A 320 -18.27 59.94 -14.81
C LEU A 320 -17.57 61.26 -14.48
N SER A 321 -18.07 62.37 -15.03
CA SER A 321 -17.67 63.70 -14.58
C SER A 321 -18.17 63.94 -13.15
N ARG A 322 -17.31 64.53 -12.29
CA ARG A 322 -17.71 64.95 -10.92
C ARG A 322 -18.90 65.93 -10.96
N VAL A 323 -19.05 66.67 -12.05
CA VAL A 323 -20.17 67.59 -12.27
C VAL A 323 -21.46 66.81 -12.49
N LEU A 324 -21.41 65.73 -13.26
CA LEU A 324 -22.57 64.87 -13.56
C LEU A 324 -23.09 64.19 -12.29
N MET A 325 -22.18 63.75 -11.40
CA MET A 325 -22.51 63.05 -10.15
C MET A 325 -23.21 63.89 -9.08
N LYS A 326 -23.28 65.22 -9.25
CA LYS A 326 -24.08 66.09 -8.37
C LYS A 326 -25.59 65.94 -8.63
N THR A 327 -25.99 65.42 -9.78
CA THR A 327 -27.41 65.25 -10.15
C THR A 327 -27.94 63.92 -9.61
N SER A 328 -29.12 63.92 -8.97
CA SER A 328 -29.71 62.69 -8.40
C SER A 328 -30.01 61.62 -9.47
N SER A 329 -30.31 62.03 -10.70
CA SER A 329 -30.52 61.12 -11.84
C SER A 329 -29.24 60.35 -12.22
N ALA A 330 -28.09 61.03 -12.24
CA ALA A 330 -26.80 60.41 -12.52
C ALA A 330 -26.38 59.43 -11.41
N GLN A 331 -26.67 59.75 -10.14
CA GLN A 331 -26.43 58.84 -9.01
C GLN A 331 -27.26 57.56 -9.13
N LYS A 332 -28.54 57.67 -9.51
CA LYS A 332 -29.42 56.50 -9.76
C LYS A 332 -28.91 55.64 -10.92
N LEU A 333 -28.45 56.26 -12.01
CA LEU A 333 -27.86 55.55 -13.15
C LEU A 333 -26.56 54.83 -12.76
N TYR A 334 -25.72 55.46 -11.94
CA TYR A 334 -24.50 54.85 -11.46
C TYR A 334 -24.75 53.67 -10.51
N LEU A 335 -25.74 53.76 -9.62
CA LEU A 335 -26.19 52.63 -8.80
C LEU A 335 -26.73 51.49 -9.69
N ALA A 336 -27.47 51.82 -10.75
CA ALA A 336 -27.92 50.82 -11.72
C ALA A 336 -26.74 50.16 -12.45
N LEU A 337 -25.71 50.92 -12.83
CA LEU A 337 -24.49 50.40 -13.46
C LEU A 337 -23.74 49.43 -12.53
N ARG A 338 -23.57 49.79 -11.25
CA ARG A 338 -22.98 48.91 -10.23
C ARG A 338 -23.81 47.63 -10.04
N SER A 339 -25.14 47.72 -10.08
CA SER A 339 -26.00 46.53 -10.01
C SER A 339 -25.78 45.60 -11.20
N VAL A 340 -25.50 46.12 -12.40
CA VAL A 340 -25.19 45.31 -13.58
C VAL A 340 -23.83 44.62 -13.41
N ALA A 341 -22.82 45.34 -12.90
CA ALA A 341 -21.51 44.76 -12.58
C ALA A 341 -21.64 43.59 -11.60
N ALA A 342 -22.39 43.78 -10.51
CA ALA A 342 -22.60 42.76 -9.49
C ALA A 342 -23.30 41.51 -10.07
N LYS A 343 -24.35 41.70 -10.89
CA LYS A 343 -25.06 40.58 -11.53
C LYS A 343 -24.17 39.80 -12.50
N ARG A 344 -23.36 40.51 -13.30
CA ARG A 344 -22.38 39.88 -14.19
C ARG A 344 -21.32 39.12 -13.39
N GLY A 345 -20.85 39.68 -12.28
CA GLY A 345 -19.90 39.03 -11.37
C GLY A 345 -20.42 37.71 -10.82
N VAL A 346 -21.69 37.63 -10.41
CA VAL A 346 -22.30 36.35 -9.94
C VAL A 346 -22.33 35.31 -11.07
N ALA A 347 -22.79 35.70 -12.26
CA ALA A 347 -22.86 34.78 -13.40
C ALA A 347 -21.46 34.31 -13.81
N GLN A 348 -20.50 35.23 -13.88
CA GLN A 348 -19.12 34.94 -14.28
C GLN A 348 -18.37 34.10 -13.22
N ALA A 349 -18.66 34.29 -11.93
CA ALA A 349 -18.11 33.43 -10.87
C ALA A 349 -18.54 31.96 -11.05
N SER A 350 -19.77 31.72 -11.52
CA SER A 350 -20.23 30.35 -11.81
C SER A 350 -19.47 29.70 -12.97
N PHE A 351 -19.19 30.47 -14.02
CA PHE A 351 -18.35 30.03 -15.14
C PHE A 351 -16.89 29.77 -14.70
N ASN A 352 -16.30 30.69 -13.95
CA ASN A 352 -14.92 30.57 -13.44
C ASN A 352 -14.76 29.35 -12.53
N ALA A 353 -15.81 28.97 -11.79
CA ALA A 353 -15.79 27.76 -10.98
C ALA A 353 -15.76 26.48 -11.84
N ILE A 354 -16.50 26.43 -12.96
CA ILE A 354 -16.47 25.30 -13.90
C ILE A 354 -15.08 25.18 -14.53
N VAL A 355 -14.53 26.30 -14.99
CA VAL A 355 -13.16 26.38 -15.53
C VAL A 355 -12.16 25.88 -14.50
N GLY A 356 -12.27 26.32 -13.24
CA GLY A 356 -11.40 25.87 -12.15
C GLY A 356 -11.50 24.37 -11.88
N LEU A 357 -12.69 23.77 -11.93
CA LEU A 357 -12.83 22.31 -11.77
C LEU A 357 -12.14 21.53 -12.89
N LYS A 358 -12.12 22.11 -14.10
CA LYS A 358 -11.53 21.51 -15.29
C LYS A 358 -10.08 21.93 -15.54
N SER A 359 -9.52 22.87 -14.78
CA SER A 359 -8.13 23.27 -14.96
C SER A 359 -7.19 22.08 -14.72
N SER A 360 -6.09 22.07 -15.45
CA SER A 360 -5.09 21.03 -15.40
C SER A 360 -4.63 20.80 -13.96
N GLY A 361 -4.39 19.52 -13.68
CA GLY A 361 -3.79 19.14 -12.42
C GLY A 361 -2.34 19.57 -12.34
N THR A 362 -1.66 19.08 -11.31
CA THR A 362 -0.23 19.34 -11.15
C THR A 362 0.55 18.82 -12.36
N GLN A 363 1.33 19.71 -12.99
CA GLN A 363 1.94 19.46 -14.29
C GLN A 363 2.94 18.29 -14.27
N HIS A 364 3.08 17.69 -15.44
CA HIS A 364 4.22 16.89 -15.82
C HIS A 364 5.41 17.85 -16.00
N GLU A 365 6.48 17.70 -15.20
CA GLU A 365 7.75 18.35 -15.55
C GLU A 365 8.09 17.94 -16.99
N HIS A 366 8.43 18.93 -17.80
CA HIS A 366 8.94 18.78 -19.17
C HIS A 366 9.84 17.53 -19.25
N LEU A 367 9.43 16.50 -19.99
CA LEU A 367 10.27 15.34 -20.34
C LEU A 367 11.35 15.74 -21.37
N LEU A 368 12.01 16.88 -21.17
CA LEU A 368 13.16 17.31 -21.95
C LEU A 368 14.40 17.38 -21.05
N GLU A 369 14.74 16.24 -20.45
CA GLU A 369 16.14 15.89 -20.26
C GLU A 369 16.36 14.41 -20.62
N PRO A 370 17.14 14.10 -21.67
CA PRO A 370 17.72 12.77 -21.85
C PRO A 370 18.98 12.69 -20.97
N PHE A 371 18.85 12.96 -19.66
CA PHE A 371 19.97 12.83 -18.73
C PHE A 371 19.68 11.70 -17.76
N ALA A 372 20.46 10.65 -17.97
CA ALA A 372 20.92 9.68 -17.00
C ALA A 372 20.46 9.95 -15.55
N HIS A 373 19.78 8.96 -14.98
CA HIS A 373 19.71 8.77 -13.54
C HIS A 373 21.02 9.16 -12.84
N PRO A 374 21.04 10.17 -11.94
CA PRO A 374 22.19 10.42 -11.09
C PRO A 374 22.43 9.31 -10.05
N GLY A 375 21.54 8.30 -9.98
CA GLY A 375 21.66 7.16 -9.08
C GLY A 375 22.74 6.13 -9.45
N ALA A 376 23.24 6.14 -10.69
CA ALA A 376 24.26 5.17 -11.12
C ALA A 376 25.71 5.60 -10.83
N ALA A 377 25.97 6.87 -10.52
CA ALA A 377 27.33 7.37 -10.29
C ALA A 377 27.79 7.35 -8.81
N PHE A 378 26.87 7.15 -7.86
CA PHE A 378 27.20 7.20 -6.42
C PHE A 378 26.71 6.01 -5.58
N GLY A 379 26.24 4.93 -6.21
CA GLY A 379 25.91 3.68 -5.50
C GLY A 379 24.80 3.82 -4.43
N ILE A 380 23.94 4.84 -4.55
CA ILE A 380 22.81 5.03 -3.64
C ILE A 380 21.61 4.29 -4.23
N PRO A 381 21.00 3.34 -3.48
CA PRO A 381 19.86 2.57 -3.97
C PRO A 381 18.67 3.47 -4.36
N ALA A 382 18.01 3.10 -5.46
CA ALA A 382 16.92 3.81 -6.14
C ALA A 382 15.68 4.13 -5.27
N THR A 383 15.66 3.71 -4.02
CA THR A 383 14.56 3.96 -3.08
C THR A 383 14.65 5.29 -2.34
N VAL A 384 15.79 5.99 -2.39
CA VAL A 384 16.00 7.24 -1.60
C VAL A 384 15.91 8.51 -2.45
N ALA A 385 16.09 8.43 -3.77
CA ALA A 385 16.00 9.58 -4.68
C ALA A 385 14.57 9.92 -5.14
N ALA A 386 13.56 9.15 -4.73
CA ALA A 386 12.14 9.51 -4.90
C ALA A 386 11.65 10.58 -3.90
N GLY A 387 12.53 11.09 -3.03
CA GLY A 387 12.17 11.92 -1.89
C GLY A 387 12.17 13.43 -2.10
N VAL A 388 12.77 13.98 -3.17
CA VAL A 388 13.02 15.45 -3.24
C VAL A 388 12.74 16.09 -4.63
N LEU A 389 12.31 15.35 -5.65
CA LEU A 389 11.82 15.91 -6.91
C LEU A 389 10.31 15.63 -7.09
N GLY A 390 9.50 16.68 -6.99
CA GLY A 390 8.15 16.78 -7.58
C GLY A 390 7.14 15.66 -7.29
N THR A 391 6.77 15.42 -6.03
CA THR A 391 5.71 14.45 -5.62
C THR A 391 4.27 14.85 -6.01
N LYS A 392 4.10 15.61 -7.09
CA LYS A 392 2.83 16.18 -7.52
C LYS A 392 2.61 15.91 -9.00
N HIS A 393 2.49 14.64 -9.41
CA HIS A 393 2.13 14.29 -10.79
C HIS A 393 0.81 13.52 -10.81
N SER A 394 -0.29 14.27 -10.88
CA SER A 394 -1.65 13.74 -10.95
C SER A 394 -1.82 12.72 -12.09
N GLY A 395 -1.19 12.96 -13.25
CA GLY A 395 -1.27 12.07 -14.42
C GLY A 395 -0.62 10.71 -14.21
N ARG A 396 0.62 10.68 -13.68
CA ARG A 396 1.32 9.43 -13.37
C ARG A 396 0.59 8.60 -12.32
N PHE A 397 0.02 9.28 -11.34
CA PHE A 397 -0.73 8.64 -10.28
C PHE A 397 -2.06 8.06 -10.78
N MET A 398 -2.79 8.78 -11.61
CA MET A 398 -4.02 8.24 -12.22
C MET A 398 -3.72 7.12 -13.22
N ALA A 399 -2.61 7.23 -13.97
CA ALA A 399 -2.17 6.17 -14.88
C ALA A 399 -1.90 4.84 -14.14
N SER A 400 -1.22 4.89 -12.99
CA SER A 400 -0.97 3.67 -12.21
C SER A 400 -2.26 3.09 -11.62
N ILE A 401 -3.19 3.92 -11.15
CA ILE A 401 -4.52 3.46 -10.74
C ILE A 401 -5.26 2.78 -11.88
N VAL A 402 -5.27 3.38 -13.08
CA VAL A 402 -5.97 2.82 -14.25
C VAL A 402 -5.36 1.47 -14.62
N GLN A 403 -4.03 1.36 -14.64
CA GLN A 403 -3.34 0.13 -14.99
C GLN A 403 -3.67 -1.03 -14.03
N GLU A 404 -3.82 -0.74 -12.74
CA GLU A 404 -4.05 -1.74 -11.70
C GLU A 404 -5.53 -2.09 -11.52
N LEU A 405 -6.44 -1.11 -11.65
CA LEU A 405 -7.87 -1.31 -11.46
C LEU A 405 -8.61 -1.68 -12.76
N LEU A 406 -8.04 -1.43 -13.93
CA LEU A 406 -8.63 -1.71 -15.24
C LEU A 406 -7.64 -2.48 -16.17
N PRO A 407 -7.11 -3.66 -15.75
CA PRO A 407 -6.13 -4.39 -16.56
C PRO A 407 -6.68 -4.88 -17.90
N ALA A 408 -7.99 -5.13 -18.00
CA ALA A 408 -8.64 -5.70 -19.19
C ALA A 408 -9.07 -4.68 -20.26
N SER A 409 -9.06 -3.36 -20.00
CA SER A 409 -9.56 -2.38 -20.99
C SER A 409 -8.49 -1.86 -21.95
N LEU A 410 -7.23 -2.24 -21.78
CA LEU A 410 -6.09 -1.66 -22.53
C LEU A 410 -5.64 -2.51 -23.73
N SER A 411 -6.27 -3.65 -23.99
CA SER A 411 -5.91 -4.55 -25.12
C SER A 411 -6.80 -4.39 -26.35
N GLY A 412 -7.90 -3.63 -26.28
CA GLY A 412 -8.92 -3.55 -27.35
C GLY A 412 -8.85 -2.31 -28.24
N VAL A 413 -8.17 -1.25 -27.81
CA VAL A 413 -7.96 -0.02 -28.59
C VAL A 413 -6.58 0.47 -28.22
N GLY A 414 -5.67 0.62 -29.18
CA GLY A 414 -4.30 1.09 -28.97
C GLY A 414 -4.19 2.56 -28.53
N GLY A 415 -5.01 2.97 -27.56
CA GLY A 415 -4.99 4.29 -26.94
C GLY A 415 -4.06 4.29 -25.74
N ASN A 416 -3.22 5.32 -25.66
CA ASN A 416 -2.37 5.57 -24.53
C ASN A 416 -3.26 5.79 -23.29
N ILE A 417 -2.84 5.39 -22.08
CA ILE A 417 -3.64 5.59 -20.85
C ILE A 417 -4.01 7.08 -20.67
N PHE A 418 -3.13 7.95 -21.17
CA PHE A 418 -3.24 9.39 -21.23
C PHE A 418 -4.32 9.91 -22.19
N ASP A 419 -4.76 9.13 -23.17
CA ASP A 419 -5.88 9.51 -24.05
C ASP A 419 -7.21 9.44 -23.28
N LEU A 420 -7.29 8.60 -22.24
CA LEU A 420 -8.49 8.45 -21.41
C LEU A 420 -8.55 9.50 -20.29
N ILE A 421 -7.42 9.75 -19.62
CA ILE A 421 -7.34 10.58 -18.40
C ILE A 421 -6.76 11.99 -18.64
N GLY A 422 -6.04 12.19 -19.76
CA GLY A 422 -5.22 13.38 -20.02
C GLY A 422 -3.86 13.32 -19.33
N TYR A 423 -2.87 14.03 -19.87
CA TYR A 423 -1.51 14.08 -19.28
C TYR A 423 -1.47 14.73 -17.88
N SER A 424 -2.35 15.70 -17.63
CA SER A 424 -2.46 16.42 -16.35
C SER A 424 -3.94 16.46 -15.88
N PRO A 425 -4.51 15.33 -15.43
CA PRO A 425 -5.95 15.20 -15.18
C PRO A 425 -6.45 16.26 -14.19
N SER A 426 -7.49 16.99 -14.61
CA SER A 426 -8.19 17.96 -13.75
C SER A 426 -8.85 17.29 -12.55
N TYR A 427 -9.25 18.09 -11.56
CA TYR A 427 -10.05 17.60 -10.43
C TYR A 427 -11.35 16.94 -10.92
N TYR A 428 -12.00 17.53 -11.94
CA TYR A 428 -13.17 16.97 -12.60
C TYR A 428 -12.89 15.60 -13.24
N SER A 429 -11.78 15.47 -13.99
CA SER A 429 -11.35 14.21 -14.60
C SER A 429 -11.13 13.11 -13.56
N GLN A 430 -10.42 13.43 -12.48
CA GLN A 430 -10.14 12.48 -11.41
C GLN A 430 -11.41 12.01 -10.70
N LEU A 431 -12.34 12.92 -10.41
CA LEU A 431 -13.64 12.56 -9.84
C LEU A 431 -14.48 11.72 -10.81
N GLU A 432 -14.59 12.10 -12.09
CA GLU A 432 -15.33 11.30 -13.07
C GLU A 432 -14.80 9.86 -13.12
N PHE A 433 -13.47 9.70 -13.13
CA PHE A 433 -12.85 8.39 -13.12
C PHE A 433 -13.21 7.58 -11.86
N LEU A 434 -13.00 8.17 -10.67
CA LEU A 434 -13.23 7.52 -9.39
C LEU A 434 -14.70 7.14 -9.14
N THR A 435 -15.63 7.91 -9.72
CA THR A 435 -17.06 7.84 -9.37
C THR A 435 -17.90 7.16 -10.43
N LYS A 436 -17.41 7.11 -11.68
CA LYS A 436 -18.12 6.48 -12.80
C LYS A 436 -17.34 5.30 -13.37
N ARG A 437 -16.06 5.47 -13.69
CA ARG A 437 -15.29 4.46 -14.44
C ARG A 437 -14.92 3.26 -13.57
N ILE A 438 -14.48 3.49 -12.33
CA ILE A 438 -14.13 2.40 -11.41
C ILE A 438 -15.35 1.50 -11.12
N TYR A 439 -16.51 2.09 -10.84
CA TYR A 439 -17.75 1.35 -10.52
C TYR A 439 -18.36 0.60 -11.70
N GLN A 440 -17.97 0.94 -12.93
CA GLN A 440 -18.42 0.24 -14.13
C GLN A 440 -17.60 -1.03 -14.41
N ASN A 441 -16.43 -1.21 -13.76
CA ASN A 441 -15.62 -2.42 -13.95
C ASN A 441 -16.13 -3.56 -13.04
N PRO A 442 -16.48 -4.75 -13.58
CA PRO A 442 -16.75 -5.93 -12.75
C PRO A 442 -15.58 -6.34 -11.83
N ASP A 443 -14.32 -6.13 -12.24
CA ASP A 443 -13.14 -6.50 -11.43
C ASP A 443 -13.08 -5.73 -10.12
N PHE A 444 -13.61 -4.50 -10.09
CA PHE A 444 -13.72 -3.72 -8.86
C PHE A 444 -14.56 -4.45 -7.81
N TYR A 445 -15.66 -5.09 -8.22
CA TYR A 445 -16.53 -5.86 -7.31
C TYR A 445 -15.90 -7.21 -6.94
N ALA A 446 -15.15 -7.84 -7.84
CA ALA A 446 -14.42 -9.07 -7.54
C ALA A 446 -13.35 -8.83 -6.47
N ASN A 447 -12.62 -7.71 -6.57
CA ASN A 447 -11.62 -7.31 -5.59
C ASN A 447 -12.24 -6.78 -4.28
N LEU A 448 -13.55 -6.53 -4.23
CA LEU A 448 -14.26 -6.20 -2.99
C LEU A 448 -14.44 -7.43 -2.07
N TYR A 449 -14.23 -8.65 -2.56
CA TYR A 449 -14.20 -9.87 -1.75
C TYR A 449 -12.81 -10.03 -1.09
N ASP A 450 -12.61 -9.36 0.05
CA ASP A 450 -11.36 -9.36 0.84
C ASP A 450 -11.67 -9.69 2.31
N THR A 451 -10.68 -9.63 3.20
CA THR A 451 -10.87 -9.74 4.65
C THR A 451 -11.92 -8.72 5.14
N PRO A 452 -12.74 -9.05 6.16
CA PRO A 452 -13.79 -8.15 6.64
C PRO A 452 -13.24 -6.79 7.09
N ALA A 453 -12.00 -6.75 7.62
CA ALA A 453 -11.29 -5.53 7.95
C ALA A 453 -11.02 -4.67 6.70
N ASN A 454 -10.50 -5.25 5.61
CA ASN A 454 -10.24 -4.51 4.37
C ASN A 454 -11.52 -4.05 3.69
N VAL A 455 -12.59 -4.83 3.71
CA VAL A 455 -13.92 -4.39 3.21
C VAL A 455 -14.40 -3.16 3.97
N SER A 456 -14.25 -3.14 5.30
CA SER A 456 -14.62 -1.97 6.12
C SER A 456 -13.79 -0.72 5.74
N ARG A 457 -12.49 -0.88 5.47
CA ARG A 457 -11.60 0.20 5.03
C ARG A 457 -11.97 0.73 3.64
N LYS A 458 -12.24 -0.16 2.68
CA LYS A 458 -12.72 0.20 1.33
C LYS A 458 -14.05 0.96 1.41
N LYS A 459 -15.00 0.53 2.26
CA LYS A 459 -16.27 1.22 2.50
C LYS A 459 -16.08 2.66 2.99
N VAL A 460 -15.14 2.89 3.92
CA VAL A 460 -14.83 4.25 4.40
C VAL A 460 -14.21 5.10 3.29
N ALA A 461 -13.31 4.55 2.47
CA ALA A 461 -12.74 5.25 1.33
C ALA A 461 -13.81 5.64 0.29
N MET A 462 -14.73 4.74 -0.02
CA MET A 462 -15.87 5.02 -0.90
C MET A 462 -16.77 6.13 -0.32
N ARG A 463 -17.06 6.08 0.98
CA ARG A 463 -17.83 7.14 1.66
C ARG A 463 -17.12 8.49 1.60
N ALA A 464 -15.79 8.52 1.67
CA ALA A 464 -15.03 9.76 1.53
C ALA A 464 -15.17 10.35 0.11
N ILE A 465 -15.12 9.51 -0.93
CA ILE A 465 -15.35 9.96 -2.32
C ILE A 465 -16.79 10.47 -2.48
N GLU A 466 -17.79 9.77 -1.92
CA GLU A 466 -19.19 10.21 -1.92
C GLU A 466 -19.34 11.61 -1.30
N LEU A 467 -18.72 11.85 -0.14
CA LEU A 467 -18.74 13.17 0.50
C LEU A 467 -18.09 14.26 -0.36
N MET A 468 -17.06 13.93 -1.14
CA MET A 468 -16.46 14.88 -2.11
C MET A 468 -17.42 15.22 -3.24
N ILE A 469 -18.16 14.23 -3.77
CA ILE A 469 -19.20 14.45 -4.78
C ILE A 469 -20.33 15.29 -4.20
N ASP A 470 -20.83 14.95 -3.01
CA ASP A 470 -21.91 15.67 -2.34
C ASP A 470 -21.55 17.13 -2.13
N ARG A 471 -20.29 17.40 -1.75
CA ARG A 471 -19.76 18.77 -1.68
C ARG A 471 -19.82 19.47 -3.05
N ALA A 472 -19.38 18.82 -4.12
CA ALA A 472 -19.40 19.40 -5.47
C ALA A 472 -20.83 19.65 -5.97
N ILE A 473 -21.77 18.75 -5.67
CA ILE A 473 -23.20 18.91 -5.94
C ILE A 473 -23.75 20.10 -5.16
N TYR A 474 -23.46 20.19 -3.86
CA TYR A 474 -23.88 21.30 -3.02
C TYR A 474 -23.35 22.65 -3.51
N GLU A 475 -22.05 22.74 -3.84
CA GLU A 475 -21.46 23.96 -4.41
C GLU A 475 -22.12 24.32 -5.77
N SER A 476 -22.49 23.32 -6.57
CA SER A 476 -23.23 23.54 -7.83
C SER A 476 -24.66 24.06 -7.58
N GLN A 477 -25.36 23.49 -6.61
CA GLN A 477 -26.71 23.94 -6.22
C GLN A 477 -26.69 25.38 -5.72
N LEU A 478 -25.72 25.75 -4.87
CA LEU A 478 -25.54 27.13 -4.42
C LEU A 478 -25.32 28.09 -5.59
N ARG A 479 -24.46 27.74 -6.55
CA ARG A 479 -24.26 28.56 -7.77
C ARG A 479 -25.54 28.70 -8.57
N ARG A 480 -26.32 27.63 -8.71
CA ARG A 480 -27.62 27.65 -9.39
C ARG A 480 -28.61 28.57 -8.68
N GLU A 481 -28.72 28.48 -7.36
CA GLU A 481 -29.60 29.33 -6.56
C GLU A 481 -29.21 30.81 -6.66
N MET A 482 -27.92 31.12 -6.58
CA MET A 482 -27.43 32.50 -6.76
C MET A 482 -27.76 33.03 -8.15
N ASN A 483 -27.54 32.24 -9.20
CA ASN A 483 -27.85 32.64 -10.58
C ASN A 483 -29.35 32.84 -10.80
N VAL A 484 -30.20 31.95 -10.27
CA VAL A 484 -31.67 32.06 -10.36
C VAL A 484 -32.17 33.28 -9.58
N SER A 485 -31.63 33.54 -8.39
CA SER A 485 -31.96 34.73 -7.59
C SER A 485 -31.59 36.02 -8.34
N VAL A 486 -30.42 36.06 -8.98
CA VAL A 486 -30.01 37.19 -9.83
C VAL A 486 -30.96 37.35 -11.02
N LEU A 487 -31.33 36.26 -11.69
CA LEU A 487 -32.27 36.30 -12.82
C LEU A 487 -33.65 36.82 -12.40
N LEU A 488 -34.18 36.29 -11.29
CA LEU A 488 -35.46 36.70 -10.72
C LEU A 488 -35.44 38.19 -10.33
N SER A 489 -34.40 38.62 -9.61
CA SER A 489 -34.24 40.04 -9.24
C SER A 489 -34.13 40.95 -10.46
N SER A 490 -33.58 40.45 -11.57
CA SER A 490 -33.49 41.19 -12.82
C SER A 490 -34.85 41.36 -13.50
N LYS A 491 -35.66 40.30 -13.53
CA LYS A 491 -37.02 40.33 -14.08
C LYS A 491 -37.98 41.16 -13.22
N LEU A 492 -37.91 41.03 -11.89
CA LEU A 492 -38.80 41.76 -10.98
C LEU A 492 -38.45 43.25 -10.82
N ARG A 493 -37.25 43.68 -11.23
CA ARG A 493 -36.79 45.06 -11.03
C ARG A 493 -37.72 46.11 -11.65
N GLU A 494 -38.25 45.84 -12.84
CA GLU A 494 -39.15 46.76 -13.54
C GLU A 494 -40.49 46.88 -12.82
N SER A 495 -41.11 45.73 -12.50
CA SER A 495 -42.36 45.66 -11.74
C SER A 495 -42.23 46.30 -10.35
N HIS A 496 -41.15 46.00 -9.63
CA HIS A 496 -40.89 46.59 -8.31
C HIS A 496 -40.72 48.11 -8.39
N ARG A 497 -40.02 48.64 -9.41
CA ARG A 497 -39.91 50.10 -9.60
C ARG A 497 -41.27 50.73 -9.88
N ALA A 498 -42.05 50.15 -10.79
CA ALA A 498 -43.38 50.65 -11.13
C ALA A 498 -44.31 50.68 -9.91
N VAL A 499 -44.36 49.61 -9.11
CA VAL A 499 -45.16 49.56 -7.87
C VAL A 499 -44.65 50.56 -6.84
N ASN A 500 -43.34 50.70 -6.66
CA ASN A 500 -42.77 51.62 -5.69
C ASN A 500 -43.00 53.10 -6.08
N GLU A 501 -42.90 53.42 -7.38
CA GLU A 501 -43.26 54.76 -7.90
C GLU A 501 -44.76 55.04 -7.75
N GLY A 502 -45.62 54.04 -7.98
CA GLY A 502 -47.06 54.13 -7.71
C GLY A 502 -47.39 54.38 -6.23
N LEU A 503 -46.69 53.69 -5.31
CA LEU A 503 -46.85 53.90 -3.88
C LEU A 503 -46.35 55.29 -3.44
N ALA A 504 -45.21 55.73 -3.96
CA ALA A 504 -44.64 57.05 -3.64
C ALA A 504 -45.55 58.20 -4.11
N THR A 505 -46.18 58.06 -5.29
CA THR A 505 -47.12 59.04 -5.81
C THR A 505 -48.49 58.99 -5.10
N SER A 506 -48.91 57.82 -4.60
CA SER A 506 -50.16 57.68 -3.83
C SER A 506 -50.12 58.35 -2.45
N LYS A 507 -48.94 58.49 -1.83
CA LYS A 507 -48.77 59.17 -0.52
C LYS A 507 -48.84 60.70 -0.60
N GLY A 508 -48.97 61.27 -1.80
CA GLY A 508 -49.07 62.72 -2.04
C GLY A 508 -50.47 63.24 -2.36
N LYS A 509 -51.52 62.43 -2.16
CA LYS A 509 -52.92 62.84 -2.30
C LYS A 509 -53.66 62.72 -0.97
#